data_AF-A0A2T3XM18-F1
#
_entry.id   AF-A0A2T3XM18-F1
#
_cell.length_a   1.000
_cell.length_b   1.000
_cell.length_c   1.000
_cell.angle_alpha   90.00
_cell.angle_beta   90.00
_cell.angle_gamma   90.00
#
_symmetry.space_group_name_H-M   'P 1'
#
loop_
_entity.id
_entity.type
_entity.pdbx_description
1 polymer ?
#
loop_
_entity_poly.entity_id
_entity_poly.type
_entity_poly.pdbx_seq_one_letter_code
_entity_poly.pdbx_strand_id
1 'polypeptide(L)'
;MYDMRLDPEGNLLPGKTWSDSPGLPPAESEFILSMLDMPVTIDRCFIEICDDLAAAAMLTELSTIESETGRRDAWLPVAPDEFGRRLALSHRQQRAARRLLRAKGVVAHRSRKTVKTPPIDEFRILWPVVMMLMRQKAEERTAHIVWPPQRPQQLEQVLP
;
A
#
# COMPACT_ATOMS: atom_id res chain seq x y z
N MET A 1 -20.75 -24.41 -12.86
CA MET A 1 -19.49 -25.04 -12.45
C MET A 1 -18.69 -25.22 -13.73
N TYR A 2 -17.51 -24.60 -13.85
CA TYR A 2 -16.69 -24.72 -15.06
C TYR A 2 -15.99 -26.08 -15.02
N ASP A 3 -16.37 -26.99 -15.92
CA ASP A 3 -15.70 -28.27 -16.10
C ASP A 3 -14.54 -28.06 -17.07
N MET A 4 -13.30 -28.13 -16.59
CA MET A 4 -12.09 -27.85 -17.38
C MET A 4 -11.81 -28.92 -18.44
N ARG A 5 -12.63 -29.96 -18.50
CA ARG A 5 -12.59 -30.98 -19.56
C ARG A 5 -13.44 -30.59 -20.77
N LEU A 6 -14.30 -29.58 -20.65
CA LEU A 6 -15.27 -29.21 -21.67
C LEU A 6 -14.89 -27.91 -22.39
N ASP A 7 -15.22 -27.84 -23.68
CA ASP A 7 -15.24 -26.60 -24.45
C ASP A 7 -16.48 -25.73 -24.08
N PRO A 8 -16.59 -24.48 -24.57
CA PRO A 8 -17.74 -23.62 -24.31
C PRO A 8 -19.09 -24.21 -24.77
N GLU A 9 -19.08 -25.08 -25.77
CA GLU A 9 -20.23 -25.78 -26.32
C GLU A 9 -20.60 -27.06 -25.52
N GLY A 10 -19.77 -27.47 -24.56
CA GLY A 10 -19.99 -28.61 -23.68
C GLY A 10 -19.41 -29.94 -24.18
N ASN A 11 -18.57 -29.94 -25.21
CA ASN A 11 -17.89 -31.14 -25.71
C ASN A 11 -16.59 -31.42 -24.96
N LEU A 12 -16.23 -32.71 -24.80
CA LEU A 12 -14.93 -33.08 -24.22
C LEU A 12 -13.76 -32.58 -25.09
N LEU A 13 -12.80 -31.93 -24.44
CA LEU A 13 -11.55 -31.52 -25.06
C LEU A 13 -10.74 -32.76 -25.50
N PRO A 14 -9.97 -32.67 -26.60
CA PRO A 14 -9.16 -33.77 -27.10
C PRO A 14 -8.25 -34.38 -26.03
N GLY A 15 -8.28 -35.71 -25.90
CA GLY A 15 -7.46 -36.45 -24.93
C GLY A 15 -7.98 -36.44 -23.49
N LYS A 16 -9.15 -35.84 -23.22
CA LYS A 16 -9.83 -35.90 -21.93
C LYS A 16 -10.91 -36.98 -21.92
N THR A 17 -11.13 -37.54 -20.73
CA THR A 17 -12.16 -38.56 -20.48
C THR A 17 -13.11 -38.11 -19.38
N TRP A 18 -14.33 -38.66 -19.36
CA TRP A 18 -15.31 -38.39 -18.29
C TRP A 18 -14.89 -38.92 -16.91
N SER A 19 -13.89 -39.82 -16.87
CA SER A 19 -13.25 -40.28 -15.63
C SER A 19 -12.15 -39.35 -15.11
N ASP A 20 -11.66 -38.42 -15.93
CA ASP A 20 -10.67 -37.45 -15.49
C ASP A 20 -11.31 -36.48 -14.48
N SER A 21 -10.51 -35.94 -13.55
CA SER A 21 -10.99 -34.87 -12.69
C SER A 21 -11.43 -33.66 -13.54
N PRO A 22 -12.60 -33.06 -13.28
CA PRO A 22 -13.09 -31.85 -13.97
C PRO A 22 -12.24 -30.59 -13.71
N GLY A 23 -11.15 -30.73 -12.96
CA GLY A 23 -10.34 -29.62 -12.46
C GLY A 23 -10.73 -29.25 -11.04
N LEU A 24 -10.04 -28.24 -10.50
CA LEU A 24 -10.36 -27.71 -9.19
C LEU A 24 -11.71 -26.95 -9.24
N PRO A 25 -12.57 -27.09 -8.22
CA PRO A 25 -13.74 -26.24 -8.07
C PRO A 25 -13.37 -24.76 -8.19
N PRO A 26 -14.21 -23.90 -8.79
CA PRO A 26 -13.88 -22.48 -8.98
C PRO A 26 -13.42 -21.76 -7.70
N ALA A 27 -14.05 -22.05 -6.56
CA ALA A 27 -13.65 -21.46 -5.28
C ALA A 27 -12.26 -21.90 -4.81
N GLU A 28 -11.86 -23.15 -5.12
CA GLU A 28 -10.53 -23.67 -4.77
C GLU A 28 -9.46 -23.10 -5.71
N SER A 29 -9.78 -22.94 -7.00
CA SER A 29 -8.93 -22.23 -7.95
C SER A 29 -8.70 -20.77 -7.52
N GLU A 30 -9.76 -20.02 -7.18
CA GLU A 30 -9.66 -18.64 -6.69
C GLU A 30 -8.88 -18.54 -5.38
N PHE A 31 -9.04 -19.51 -4.48
CA PHE A 31 -8.26 -19.58 -3.24
C PHE A 31 -6.76 -19.74 -3.52
N ILE A 32 -6.37 -20.66 -4.41
CA ILE A 32 -4.97 -20.86 -4.79
C ILE A 32 -4.41 -19.61 -5.46
N LEU A 33 -5.16 -18.99 -6.38
CA LEU A 33 -4.74 -17.74 -7.01
C LEU A 33 -4.51 -16.64 -5.98
N SER A 34 -5.41 -16.50 -5.00
CA SER A 34 -5.27 -15.55 -3.90
C SER A 34 -4.01 -15.80 -3.04
N MET A 35 -3.60 -17.07 -2.89
CA MET A 35 -2.35 -17.41 -2.21
C MET A 35 -1.09 -17.06 -3.02
N LEU A 36 -1.22 -16.95 -4.33
CA LEU A 36 -0.13 -16.61 -5.26
C LEU A 36 -0.06 -15.11 -5.57
N ASP A 37 -1.07 -14.34 -5.17
CA ASP A 37 -1.09 -12.89 -5.33
C ASP A 37 0.11 -12.23 -4.62
N MET A 38 0.59 -11.14 -5.21
CA MET A 38 1.70 -10.38 -4.65
C MET A 38 1.32 -9.84 -3.27
N PRO A 39 2.16 -10.03 -2.24
CA PRO A 39 1.85 -9.53 -0.91
C PRO A 39 1.71 -8.01 -0.91
N VAL A 40 0.73 -7.51 -0.16
CA VAL A 40 0.63 -6.07 0.12
C VAL A 40 1.79 -5.68 1.03
N THR A 41 2.75 -4.93 0.49
CA THR A 41 3.83 -4.35 1.27
C THR A 41 3.38 -3.03 1.88
N ILE A 42 3.76 -2.82 3.14
CA ILE A 42 3.54 -1.55 3.84
C ILE A 42 4.88 -1.13 4.45
N ASP A 43 5.35 0.05 4.08
CA ASP A 43 6.60 0.58 4.60
C ASP A 43 6.41 0.96 6.06
N ARG A 44 7.14 0.28 6.95
CA ARG A 44 7.06 0.51 8.39
C ARG A 44 7.32 1.97 8.77
N CYS A 45 8.21 2.66 8.05
CA CYS A 45 8.49 4.07 8.29
C CYS A 45 7.25 4.95 8.06
N PHE A 46 6.35 4.58 7.13
CA PHE A 46 5.08 5.28 6.94
C PHE A 46 4.08 4.99 8.05
N ILE A 47 4.09 3.78 8.62
CA ILE A 47 3.29 3.45 9.81
C ILE A 47 3.67 4.39 10.96
N GLU A 48 4.96 4.59 11.20
CA GLU A 48 5.44 5.42 12.31
C GLU A 48 5.06 6.90 12.17
N ILE A 49 5.13 7.47 10.96
CA ILE A 49 4.76 8.88 10.75
C ILE A 49 3.24 9.07 10.66
N CYS A 50 2.49 8.06 10.19
CA CYS A 50 1.03 8.14 10.07
C CYS A 50 0.32 7.79 11.37
N ASP A 51 0.89 6.91 12.20
CA ASP A 51 0.24 6.30 13.36
C ASP A 51 -1.12 5.64 13.02
N ASP A 52 -1.25 5.16 11.78
CA ASP A 52 -2.44 4.52 11.24
C ASP A 52 -2.05 3.62 10.06
N LEU A 53 -2.44 2.35 10.13
CA LEU A 53 -2.04 1.34 9.16
C LEU A 53 -2.65 1.57 7.77
N ALA A 54 -3.90 2.03 7.69
CA ALA A 54 -4.57 2.27 6.41
C ALA A 54 -3.98 3.50 5.70
N ALA A 55 -3.66 4.56 6.45
CA ALA A 55 -2.96 5.72 5.92
C ALA A 55 -1.54 5.35 5.44
N ALA A 56 -0.81 4.56 6.22
CA ALA A 56 0.51 4.08 5.82
C ALA A 56 0.47 3.21 4.56
N ALA A 57 -0.47 2.27 4.47
CA ALA A 57 -0.67 1.44 3.28
C ALA A 57 -0.98 2.29 2.04
N MET A 58 -1.87 3.29 2.17
CA MET A 58 -2.15 4.23 1.08
C MET A 58 -0.92 5.04 0.67
N LEU A 59 -0.08 5.46 1.63
CA LEU A 59 1.14 6.21 1.34
C LEU A 59 2.21 5.33 0.66
N THR A 60 2.37 4.07 1.09
CA THR A 60 3.23 3.09 0.40
C THR A 60 2.78 2.88 -1.02
N GLU A 61 1.48 2.65 -1.23
CA GLU A 61 0.94 2.42 -2.58
C GLU A 61 1.14 3.64 -3.49
N LEU A 62 0.90 4.86 -2.99
CA LEU A 62 1.21 6.08 -3.74
C LEU A 62 2.70 6.18 -4.08
N SER A 63 3.60 5.85 -3.15
CA SER A 63 5.05 5.86 -3.36
C SER A 63 5.49 4.82 -4.40
N THR A 64 4.86 3.65 -4.40
CA THR A 64 5.06 2.61 -5.42
C THR A 64 4.63 3.11 -6.79
N ILE A 65 3.42 3.66 -6.93
CA ILE A 65 2.94 4.23 -8.21
C ILE A 65 3.87 5.35 -8.70
N GLU A 66 4.34 6.22 -7.81
CA GLU A 66 5.28 7.28 -8.17
C GLU A 66 6.61 6.72 -8.71
N SER A 67 7.13 5.68 -8.04
CA SER A 67 8.37 5.00 -8.41
C SER A 67 8.26 4.27 -9.74
N GLU A 68 7.18 3.51 -9.95
CA GLU A 68 6.90 2.76 -11.19
C GLU A 68 6.70 3.68 -12.39
N THR A 69 6.06 4.84 -12.18
CA THR A 69 5.83 5.81 -13.26
C THR A 69 7.03 6.73 -13.52
N GLY A 70 8.03 6.75 -12.63
CA GLY A 70 9.19 7.64 -12.71
C GLY A 70 8.86 9.13 -12.54
N ARG A 71 7.65 9.45 -12.03
CA ARG A 71 7.13 10.83 -11.95
C ARG A 71 7.20 11.37 -10.53
N ARG A 72 8.40 11.68 -10.06
CA ARG A 72 8.59 12.30 -8.74
C ARG A 72 7.86 13.62 -8.60
N ASP A 73 7.25 13.83 -7.43
CA ASP A 73 6.52 15.03 -7.02
C ASP A 73 5.33 15.40 -7.95
N ALA A 74 4.84 14.42 -8.72
CA ALA A 74 3.75 14.64 -9.66
C ALA A 74 2.37 14.36 -9.04
N TRP A 75 1.33 14.88 -9.69
CA TRP A 75 -0.04 14.46 -9.42
C TRP A 75 -0.28 13.09 -10.05
N LEU A 76 -0.50 12.09 -9.20
CA LEU A 76 -0.75 10.70 -9.53
C LEU A 76 -2.26 10.49 -9.66
N PRO A 77 -2.79 10.18 -10.85
CA PRO A 77 -4.18 9.78 -11.00
C PRO A 77 -4.38 8.39 -10.42
N VAL A 78 -5.38 8.23 -9.57
CA VAL A 78 -5.74 6.96 -8.95
C VAL A 78 -7.22 6.69 -9.21
N ALA A 79 -7.52 5.50 -9.72
CA ALA A 79 -8.90 5.08 -9.99
C ALA A 79 -9.69 4.97 -8.66
N PRO A 80 -11.01 5.25 -8.65
CA PRO A 80 -11.80 5.26 -7.41
C PRO A 80 -11.78 3.94 -6.62
N ASP A 81 -11.61 2.82 -7.31
CA ASP A 81 -11.59 1.46 -6.76
C ASP A 81 -10.17 0.91 -6.53
N GLU A 82 -9.12 1.62 -6.99
CA GLU A 82 -7.73 1.15 -6.96
C GLU A 82 -7.30 0.73 -5.55
N PHE A 83 -7.51 1.59 -4.55
CA PHE A 83 -7.16 1.30 -3.16
C PHE A 83 -8.03 0.20 -2.55
N GLY A 84 -9.27 0.05 -3.02
CA GLY A 84 -10.13 -1.05 -2.58
C GLY A 84 -9.61 -2.38 -3.08
N ARG A 85 -9.22 -2.43 -4.35
CA ARG A 85 -8.68 -3.62 -5.02
C ARG A 85 -7.28 -3.99 -4.50
N ARG A 86 -6.35 -3.04 -4.42
CA ARG A 86 -4.95 -3.29 -4.08
C ARG A 86 -4.69 -3.45 -2.58
N LEU A 87 -5.43 -2.71 -1.75
CA LEU A 87 -5.15 -2.66 -0.31
C LEU A 87 -6.26 -3.29 0.55
N ALA A 88 -7.30 -3.84 -0.09
CA ALA A 88 -8.51 -4.36 0.59
C ALA A 88 -9.14 -3.36 1.57
N LEU A 89 -8.98 -2.05 1.33
CA LEU A 89 -9.52 -1.01 2.21
C LEU A 89 -10.97 -0.69 1.85
N SER A 90 -11.86 -0.75 2.83
CA SER A 90 -13.23 -0.27 2.67
C SER A 90 -13.28 1.23 2.35
N HIS A 91 -14.35 1.70 1.69
CA HIS A 91 -14.53 3.13 1.41
C HIS A 91 -14.47 4.03 2.66
N ARG A 92 -14.89 3.51 3.82
CA ARG A 92 -14.80 4.23 5.10
C ARG A 92 -13.34 4.39 5.54
N GLN A 93 -12.56 3.31 5.49
CA GLN A 93 -11.12 3.34 5.82
C GLN A 93 -10.37 4.25 4.87
N GLN A 94 -10.60 4.13 3.56
CA GLN A 94 -9.93 5.00 2.58
C GLN A 94 -10.24 6.49 2.84
N ARG A 95 -11.48 6.84 3.15
CA ARG A 95 -11.85 8.24 3.47
C ARG A 95 -11.16 8.73 4.74
N ALA A 96 -11.06 7.90 5.78
CA ALA A 96 -10.38 8.25 7.02
C ALA A 96 -8.88 8.43 6.79
N ALA A 97 -8.24 7.47 6.11
CA ALA A 97 -6.84 7.52 5.72
C ALA A 97 -6.51 8.77 4.88
N ARG A 98 -7.32 9.09 3.86
CA ARG A 98 -7.15 10.33 3.07
C ARG A 98 -7.22 11.59 3.93
N ARG A 99 -8.17 11.65 4.88
CA ARG A 99 -8.28 12.80 5.79
C ARG A 99 -7.03 12.92 6.68
N LEU A 100 -6.53 11.81 7.21
CA LEU A 100 -5.35 11.78 8.06
C LEU A 100 -4.09 12.20 7.29
N LEU A 101 -3.87 11.64 6.10
CA LEU A 101 -2.71 11.99 5.24
C LEU A 101 -2.72 13.48 4.86
N ARG A 102 -3.90 14.04 4.59
CA ARG A 102 -4.06 15.48 4.34
C ARG A 102 -3.82 16.32 5.59
N ALA A 103 -4.34 15.90 6.74
CA ALA A 103 -4.17 16.60 8.01
C ALA A 103 -2.70 16.65 8.46
N LYS A 104 -1.95 15.57 8.21
CA LYS A 104 -0.49 15.52 8.42
C LYS A 104 0.32 16.26 7.37
N GLY A 105 -0.31 16.73 6.30
CA GLY A 105 0.37 17.44 5.22
C GLY A 105 1.34 16.58 4.41
N VAL A 106 1.22 15.25 4.48
CA VAL A 106 2.10 14.32 3.72
C VAL A 106 1.57 14.05 2.32
N VAL A 107 0.27 14.30 2.08
CA VAL A 107 -0.35 14.14 0.77
C VAL A 107 -1.27 15.32 0.46
N ALA A 108 -1.14 15.86 -0.75
CA ALA A 108 -2.14 16.72 -1.35
C ALA A 108 -3.14 15.88 -2.16
N HIS A 109 -4.42 16.26 -2.12
CA HIS A 109 -5.50 15.55 -2.82
C HIS A 109 -6.37 16.55 -3.58
N ARG A 110 -6.76 16.19 -4.80
CA ARG A 110 -7.79 16.88 -5.58
C ARG A 110 -8.62 15.87 -6.36
N SER A 111 -9.88 16.19 -6.60
CA SER A 111 -10.75 15.39 -7.47
C SER A 111 -10.89 16.12 -8.80
N ARG A 112 -10.54 15.45 -9.90
CA ARG A 112 -10.75 15.97 -11.26
C ARG A 112 -12.08 15.43 -11.78
N LYS A 113 -13.07 16.31 -11.92
CA LYS A 113 -14.34 15.99 -12.60
C LYS A 113 -14.21 16.29 -14.09
N THR A 114 -14.53 15.33 -14.93
CA THR A 114 -14.69 15.49 -16.37
C THR A 114 -16.13 15.21 -16.76
N VAL A 115 -16.62 15.82 -17.83
CA VAL A 115 -18.05 15.77 -18.24
C VAL A 115 -18.50 14.35 -18.63
N LYS A 116 -17.57 13.45 -18.99
CA LYS A 116 -17.87 12.13 -19.56
C LYS A 116 -17.24 10.94 -18.82
N THR A 117 -16.46 11.17 -17.76
CA THR A 117 -15.73 10.11 -17.05
C THR A 117 -16.02 10.22 -15.55
N PRO A 118 -16.11 9.08 -14.82
CA PRO A 118 -16.20 9.12 -13.37
C PRO A 118 -15.05 9.97 -12.79
N PRO A 119 -15.28 10.69 -11.69
CA PRO A 119 -14.27 11.55 -11.09
C PRO A 119 -13.03 10.74 -10.77
N ILE A 120 -11.87 11.21 -11.24
CA ILE A 120 -10.57 10.63 -10.92
C ILE A 120 -9.99 11.40 -9.74
N ASP A 121 -9.58 10.69 -8.70
CA ASP A 121 -8.84 11.29 -7.60
C ASP A 121 -7.36 11.40 -8.01
N GLU A 122 -6.79 12.58 -7.79
CA GLU A 122 -5.37 12.82 -7.98
C GLU A 122 -4.71 13.10 -6.63
N PHE A 123 -3.59 12.44 -6.39
CA PHE A 123 -2.80 12.58 -5.17
C PHE A 123 -1.39 13.03 -5.51
N ARG A 124 -0.77 13.80 -4.62
CA ARG A 124 0.66 14.12 -4.72
C ARG A 124 1.29 13.92 -3.36
N ILE A 125 2.37 13.15 -3.30
CA ILE A 125 3.18 13.00 -2.09
C ILE A 125 3.95 14.28 -1.85
N LEU A 126 3.96 14.75 -0.60
CA LEU A 126 4.71 15.93 -0.18
C LEU A 126 6.00 15.45 0.52
N TRP A 127 6.96 14.97 -0.27
CA TRP A 127 8.20 14.37 0.22
C TRP A 127 8.98 15.20 1.25
N PRO A 128 9.07 16.54 1.13
CA PRO A 128 9.73 17.34 2.17
C PRO A 128 9.12 17.15 3.57
N VAL A 129 7.78 17.06 3.65
CA VAL A 129 7.07 16.84 4.92
C VAL A 129 7.26 15.40 5.40
N VAL A 130 7.19 14.42 4.49
CA VAL A 130 7.47 13.01 4.79
C VAL A 130 8.87 12.84 5.38
N MET A 131 9.89 13.40 4.74
CA MET A 131 11.27 13.32 5.20
C MET A 131 11.49 14.02 6.54
N MET A 132 10.85 15.17 6.76
CA MET A 132 10.89 15.87 8.05
C MET A 132 10.32 14.99 9.17
N LEU A 133 9.13 14.40 8.97
CA LEU A 133 8.50 13.53 9.96
C LEU A 133 9.33 12.26 10.22
N MET A 134 9.93 11.68 9.18
CA MET A 134 10.82 10.52 9.34
C MET A 134 12.06 10.86 10.18
N ARG A 135 12.67 12.04 9.95
CA ARG A 135 13.80 12.51 10.77
C ARG A 135 13.39 12.70 12.22
N GLN A 136 12.25 13.34 12.47
CA GLN A 136 11.70 13.48 13.81
C GLN A 136 11.50 12.12 14.49
N LYS A 137 10.89 11.14 13.80
CA LYS A 137 10.73 9.78 14.33
C LYS A 137 12.06 9.07 14.59
N ALA A 138 13.07 9.32 13.77
CA ALA A 138 14.41 8.81 14.02
C ALA A 138 15.02 9.42 15.29
N GLU A 139 14.93 10.74 15.47
CA GLU A 139 15.40 11.44 16.68
C GLU A 139 14.69 10.93 17.93
N GLU A 140 13.35 10.78 17.90
CA GLU A 140 12.56 10.22 18.99
C GLU A 140 13.02 8.81 19.38
N ARG A 141 13.27 7.94 18.40
CA ARG A 141 13.77 6.57 18.64
C ARG A 141 15.15 6.57 19.26
N THR A 142 16.02 7.48 18.86
CA THR A 142 17.42 7.49 19.32
C THR A 142 17.67 8.42 20.50
N ALA A 143 16.64 9.09 21.03
CA ALA A 143 16.79 10.07 22.11
C ALA A 143 17.45 9.52 23.39
N HIS A 144 17.33 8.21 23.62
CA HIS A 144 17.94 7.52 24.77
C HIS A 144 19.38 7.05 24.50
N ILE A 145 19.88 7.18 23.28
CA ILE A 145 21.21 6.73 22.87
C ILE A 145 22.20 7.88 23.07
N VAL A 146 23.20 7.68 23.92
CA VAL A 146 24.30 8.63 24.09
C VAL A 146 25.23 8.52 22.87
N TRP A 147 25.22 9.54 22.01
CA TRP A 147 26.09 9.64 20.84
C TRP A 147 26.75 11.02 20.72
N PRO A 148 28.07 11.11 20.44
CA PRO A 148 29.01 9.99 20.30
C PRO A 148 29.19 9.22 21.63
N PRO A 149 29.57 7.93 21.58
CA PRO A 149 29.73 7.13 22.78
C PRO A 149 30.81 7.78 23.68
N GLN A 150 30.42 8.13 24.90
CA GLN A 150 31.34 8.67 25.90
C GLN A 150 32.13 7.52 26.54
N ARG A 151 33.44 7.68 26.73
CA ARG A 151 34.23 6.69 27.46
C ARG A 151 33.87 6.78 28.95
N PRO A 152 33.83 5.65 29.70
CA PRO A 152 33.43 5.63 31.11
C PRO A 152 34.14 6.64 32.01
N GLN A 153 35.40 6.96 31.70
CA GLN A 153 36.23 7.93 32.45
C GLN A 153 35.73 9.38 32.40
N GLN A 154 34.81 9.74 31.51
CA GLN A 154 34.27 11.10 31.39
C GLN A 154 32.97 11.31 32.19
N LEU A 155 32.32 10.23 32.67
CA LEU A 155 31.08 10.34 33.46
C LEU A 155 31.32 10.78 34.91
N GLU A 156 32.51 10.50 35.47
CA GLU A 156 32.88 10.88 36.84
C GLU A 156 33.21 12.38 36.99
N GLN A 157 33.41 13.12 35.89
CA GLN A 157 33.78 14.54 35.92
C GLN A 157 32.60 15.50 35.75
N VAL A 158 31.38 15.00 35.52
CA VAL A 158 30.21 15.83 35.14
C VAL A 158 29.11 15.85 36.23
N LEU A 159 29.30 15.20 37.36
CA LEU A 159 28.38 15.29 38.51
C LEU A 159 29.06 16.03 39.67
N PRO A 160 28.53 17.20 40.11
CA PRO A 160 28.92 17.82 41.37
C PRO A 160 28.42 17.03 42.59
#